data_AF-A0A2L2Z3Y8-F1
#
_entry.id   AF-A0A2L2Z3Y8-F1
#
_cell.length_a   1.000
_cell.length_b   1.000
_cell.length_c   1.000
_cell.angle_alpha   90.00
_cell.angle_beta   90.00
_cell.angle_gamma   90.00
#
_symmetry.space_group_name_H-M   'P 1'
#
loop_
_entity.id
_entity.type
_entity.pdbx_description
1 polymer ?
#
loop_
_entity_poly.entity_id
_entity_poly.type
_entity_poly.pdbx_seq_one_letter_code
_entity_poly.pdbx_strand_id
1 'polypeptide(L)' 'SSADGVVSLPLEGFYLPSKCWDGDEDWYIEDNLDGQPLEPEGWMYATDFPTKYGPNKTWNSLVRRRKW' A
#
# COMPACT_ATOMS: atom_id res chain seq x y z
N SER A 1 -6.38 -0.25 -2.98
CA SER A 1 -7.58 0.11 -2.20
C SER A 1 -7.21 1.19 -1.19
N SER A 2 -8.20 1.88 -0.62
CA SER A 2 -8.00 2.85 0.47
C SER A 2 -7.31 2.21 1.69
N ALA A 3 -6.84 3.04 2.62
CA ALA A 3 -6.12 2.57 3.81
C ALA A 3 -6.95 1.63 4.71
N ASP A 4 -8.27 1.82 4.76
CA ASP A 4 -9.24 0.92 5.41
C ASP A 4 -9.65 -0.26 4.53
N GLY A 5 -9.21 -0.26 3.27
CA GLY A 5 -9.46 -1.28 2.26
C GLY A 5 -10.86 -1.30 1.67
N VAL A 6 -11.75 -0.38 2.06
CA VAL A 6 -13.17 -0.38 1.67
C VAL A 6 -13.37 0.11 0.24
N VAL A 7 -12.53 1.04 -0.21
CA VAL A 7 -12.63 1.65 -1.55
C VAL A 7 -11.58 1.06 -2.48
N SER A 8 -12.01 0.58 -3.64
CA SER A 8 -11.07 0.16 -4.69
C SER A 8 -10.41 1.40 -5.30
N LEU A 9 -9.08 1.39 -5.32
CA LEU A 9 -8.22 2.44 -5.89
C LEU A 9 -7.17 1.74 -6.75
N PRO A 10 -7.51 1.36 -7.99
CA PRO A 10 -6.55 0.79 -8.92
C PRO A 10 -5.54 1.86 -9.35
N LEU A 11 -4.30 1.43 -9.60
CA LEU A 11 -3.29 2.29 -10.21
C LEU A 11 -3.70 2.71 -11.63
N GLU A 12 -4.27 1.74 -12.35
CA GLU A 12 -4.84 1.95 -13.66
C GLU A 12 -6.07 2.86 -13.57
N GLY A 13 -6.03 3.99 -14.29
CA GLY A 13 -7.10 4.98 -14.27
C GLY A 13 -7.02 6.00 -13.13
N PHE A 14 -5.88 6.08 -12.42
CA PHE A 14 -5.61 7.24 -11.58
C PHE A 14 -5.21 8.44 -12.46
N TYR A 15 -6.04 9.48 -12.47
CA TYR A 15 -5.80 10.71 -13.21
C TYR A 15 -5.56 11.88 -12.25
N LEU A 16 -4.64 12.76 -12.63
CA LEU A 16 -4.42 14.00 -11.88
C LEU A 16 -5.71 14.85 -11.90
N PRO A 17 -6.06 15.53 -10.79
CA PRO A 17 -7.31 16.30 -10.70
C PRO A 17 -7.44 17.40 -11.76
N SER A 18 -6.32 17.92 -12.27
CA SER A 18 -6.30 18.89 -13.37
C SER A 18 -4.94 18.91 -14.07
N LYS A 19 -4.88 19.60 -15.22
CA LYS A 19 -3.63 19.83 -15.99
C LYS A 19 -2.63 20.77 -15.30
N CYS A 20 -2.99 21.36 -14.17
CA CYS A 20 -2.10 22.22 -13.38
C CYS A 20 -1.25 21.40 -12.38
N TRP A 21 -1.45 20.09 -12.34
CA TRP A 21 -0.60 19.16 -11.63
C TRP A 21 0.31 18.49 -12.65
N ASP A 22 1.61 18.55 -12.40
CA ASP A 22 2.61 17.67 -12.98
C ASP A 22 3.01 16.70 -11.87
N GLY A 23 2.88 15.39 -12.11
CA GLY A 23 3.42 14.40 -11.19
C GLY A 23 4.94 14.44 -11.30
N ASP A 24 5.64 14.69 -10.19
CA ASP A 24 7.10 14.82 -10.22
C ASP A 24 7.81 13.50 -10.56
N GLU A 25 7.22 12.35 -10.17
CA GLU A 25 7.86 11.04 -10.31
C GLU A 25 6.85 9.92 -10.64
N ASP A 26 7.37 8.81 -11.18
CA ASP A 26 6.63 7.57 -11.31
C ASP A 26 6.21 7.03 -9.93
N TRP A 27 5.14 6.24 -9.90
CA TRP A 27 4.69 5.58 -8.68
C TRP A 27 5.81 4.75 -8.06
N TYR A 28 6.09 5.00 -6.78
CA TYR A 28 7.09 4.25 -6.01
C TYR A 28 6.38 3.22 -5.13
N ILE A 29 7.10 2.21 -4.67
CA ILE A 29 6.56 1.30 -3.65
C ILE A 29 7.10 1.77 -2.31
N GLU A 30 6.20 2.02 -1.36
CA GLU A 30 6.59 2.31 0.01
C GLU A 30 7.39 1.14 0.60
N ASP A 31 8.62 1.42 1.03
CA ASP A 31 9.55 0.45 1.62
C ASP A 31 9.69 0.60 3.13
N ASN A 32 8.94 1.53 3.73
CA ASN A 32 8.96 1.80 5.16
C ASN A 32 7.55 1.88 5.75
N LEU A 33 7.36 1.29 6.93
CA LEU A 33 6.15 1.40 7.72
C LEU A 33 6.49 1.88 9.12
N ASP A 34 6.08 3.11 9.46
CA ASP A 34 6.28 3.73 10.77
C ASP A 34 7.75 3.70 11.26
N GLY A 35 8.71 3.92 10.35
CA GLY A 35 10.14 3.87 10.63
C GLY A 35 10.75 2.47 10.52
N GLN A 36 9.95 1.42 10.31
CA GLN A 36 10.44 0.06 10.12
C GLN A 36 10.56 -0.27 8.63
N PRO A 37 11.74 -0.73 8.16
CA PRO A 37 11.88 -1.25 6.81
C PRO A 37 10.89 -2.40 6.58
N LEU A 38 10.20 -2.34 5.45
CA LEU A 38 9.35 -3.43 4.96
C LEU A 38 10.21 -4.52 4.34
N GLU A 39 9.61 -5.70 4.19
CA GLU A 39 10.19 -6.76 3.38
C GLU A 39 10.45 -6.26 1.93
N PRO A 40 11.36 -6.94 1.19
CA PRO A 40 11.57 -6.65 -0.22
C PRO A 40 10.22 -6.56 -0.95
N GLU A 41 10.09 -5.58 -1.83
CA GLU A 41 8.86 -5.25 -2.56
C GLU A 41 7.74 -4.56 -1.74
N GLY A 42 8.00 -4.12 -0.50
CA GLY A 42 7.10 -3.24 0.25
C GLY A 42 5.81 -3.90 0.72
N TRP A 43 5.83 -5.21 0.94
CA TRP A 43 4.66 -5.95 1.41
C TRP A 43 4.41 -5.75 2.90
N MET A 44 3.13 -5.55 3.23
CA MET A 44 2.60 -5.58 4.59
C MET A 44 1.61 -6.72 4.75
N TYR A 45 1.48 -7.25 5.97
CA TYR A 45 0.73 -8.47 6.26
C TYR A 45 -0.26 -8.27 7.41
N ALA A 46 -1.37 -9.02 7.38
CA ALA A 46 -2.40 -9.00 8.42
C ALA A 46 -3.06 -10.37 8.59
N THR A 47 -3.64 -10.60 9.77
CA THR A 47 -4.28 -11.88 10.12
C THR A 47 -5.69 -12.02 9.56
N ASP A 48 -6.40 -10.92 9.32
CA ASP A 48 -7.69 -10.88 8.65
C ASP A 48 -7.86 -9.56 7.88
N PHE A 49 -9.04 -9.29 7.34
CA PHE A 49 -9.36 -8.01 6.73
C PHE A 49 -10.80 -7.57 7.08
N PRO A 50 -11.02 -6.31 7.55
CA PRO A 50 -10.03 -5.23 7.78
C PRO A 50 -9.37 -5.29 9.18
N THR A 51 -8.04 -5.29 9.23
CA THR A 51 -7.27 -5.16 10.49
C THR A 51 -5.98 -4.36 10.27
N LYS A 52 -5.21 -4.18 11.35
CA LYS A 52 -3.93 -3.49 11.31
C LYS A 52 -2.90 -4.35 10.56
N TYR A 53 -2.34 -3.78 9.50
CA TYR A 53 -1.23 -4.38 8.77
C TYR A 53 0.10 -4.12 9.48
N GLY A 54 0.97 -5.12 9.49
CA GLY A 54 2.33 -5.04 10.02
C GLY A 54 3.39 -5.33 8.97
N PRO A 55 4.66 -5.06 9.29
CA PRO A 55 5.77 -5.17 8.32
C PRO A 55 6.25 -6.61 8.11
N ASN A 56 6.05 -7.49 9.08
CA ASN A 56 6.60 -8.85 9.06
C ASN A 56 5.52 -9.89 8.75
N LYS A 57 5.84 -10.87 7.90
CA LYS A 57 4.98 -12.03 7.67
C LYS A 57 5.00 -12.97 8.87
N THR A 58 3.81 -13.36 9.33
CA THR A 58 3.62 -14.39 10.35
C THR A 58 2.93 -15.62 9.77
N TRP A 59 2.97 -16.73 10.51
CA TRP A 59 2.32 -17.99 10.08
C TRP A 59 0.80 -17.86 9.87
N ASN A 60 0.16 -16.92 10.57
CA ASN A 60 -1.27 -16.62 10.47
C ASN A 60 -1.58 -15.38 9.63
N SER A 61 -0.65 -14.90 8.81
CA SER A 61 -0.91 -13.81 7.86
C SER A 61 -1.77 -14.32 6.71
N LEU A 62 -3.07 -13.99 6.72
CA LEU A 62 -4.04 -14.44 5.72
C LEU A 62 -4.21 -13.44 4.57
N VAL A 63 -3.83 -12.18 4.78
CA VAL A 63 -3.90 -11.12 3.77
C VAL A 63 -2.59 -10.34 3.71
N ARG A 64 -2.31 -9.78 2.53
CA ARG A 64 -1.18 -8.87 2.31
C ARG A 64 -1.58 -7.69 1.44
N ARG A 65 -0.88 -6.56 1.58
CA ARG A 65 -1.04 -5.38 0.72
C ARG A 65 0.30 -4.68 0.52
N ARG A 66 0.41 -3.87 -0.53
CA ARG A 66 1.50 -2.91 -0.71
C ARG A 66 0.91 -1.52 -0.93
N LYS A 67 1.69 -0.50 -0.60
CA LYS A 67 1.34 0.90 -0.86
C LYS A 67 2.20 1.38 -2.03
N TRP A 68 1.52 1.82 -3.09
CA TRP A 68 2.11 2.66 -4.13
C TRP A 68 2.21 4.11 -3.63
#